data_AF-A0A7Y1VWU7-F1
#
_entry.id   AF-A0A7Y1VWU7-F1
#
_cell.length_a   1.000
_cell.length_b   1.000
_cell.length_c   1.000
_cell.angle_alpha   90.00
_cell.angle_beta   90.00
_cell.angle_gamma   90.00
#
_symmetry.space_group_name_H-M   'P 1'
#
loop_
_entity.id
_entity.type
_entity.pdbx_description
1 polymer ?
#
loop_
_entity_poly.entity_id
_entity_poly.type
_entity_poly.pdbx_seq_one_letter_code
_entity_poly.pdbx_strand_id
1 'polypeptide(L)'
;AEQKKKLKALSANQITQKELAGNPITDILTHAPGNGAAIGGLKVATSNGWFAARPSGTEDIYKIYAESFLGKDHLQRLIAEAQTVVDGALA
;
A
#
# COMPACT_ATOMS: atom_id res chain seq x y z
N ALA A 1 0.46 13.24 -13.25
CA ALA A 1 1.82 12.83 -13.72
C ALA A 1 2.85 12.77 -12.59
N GLU A 2 2.88 13.75 -11.68
CA GLU A 2 3.85 13.81 -10.57
C GLU A 2 3.60 12.74 -9.50
N GLN A 3 2.34 12.56 -9.06
CA GLN A 3 1.95 11.50 -8.12
C GLN A 3 2.37 10.10 -8.61
N LYS A 4 2.20 9.82 -9.90
CA LYS A 4 2.63 8.56 -10.53
C LYS A 4 4.14 8.33 -10.41
N LYS A 5 4.97 9.38 -10.47
CA LYS A 5 6.42 9.27 -10.27
C LYS A 5 6.75 9.04 -8.80
N LYS A 6 6.16 9.83 -7.90
CA LYS A 6 6.34 9.68 -6.45
C LYS A 6 5.97 8.27 -5.98
N LEU A 7 4.84 7.73 -6.44
CA LEU A 7 4.38 6.38 -6.06
C LEU A 7 5.35 5.27 -6.51
N LYS A 8 5.97 5.40 -7.70
CA LYS A 8 6.97 4.44 -8.19
C LYS A 8 8.28 4.49 -7.42
N ALA A 9 8.61 5.66 -6.88
CA ALA A 9 9.83 5.92 -6.13
C ALA A 9 9.64 5.82 -4.61
N LEU A 10 8.50 5.31 -4.14
CA LEU A 10 8.28 5.10 -2.72
C LEU A 10 9.34 4.19 -2.12
N SER A 11 9.81 4.58 -0.94
CA SER A 11 10.66 3.77 -0.09
C SER A 11 9.86 3.29 1.11
N ALA A 12 10.12 2.07 1.59
CA ALA A 12 9.45 1.52 2.76
C ALA A 12 9.61 2.43 4.00
N ASN A 13 10.74 3.14 4.11
CA ASN A 13 11.06 4.04 5.21
C ASN A 13 10.16 5.27 5.31
N GLN A 14 9.42 5.61 4.24
CA GLN A 14 8.44 6.71 4.27
C GLN A 14 7.15 6.33 5.00
N ILE A 15 6.92 5.05 5.25
CA ILE A 15 5.74 4.55 5.95
C ILE A 15 6.09 4.44 7.43
N THR A 16 5.57 5.37 8.22
CA THR A 16 5.87 5.50 9.66
C THR A 16 4.80 4.89 10.56
N GLN A 17 3.65 4.56 9.97
CA GLN A 17 2.57 3.84 10.64
C GLN A 17 3.09 2.48 11.14
N LYS A 18 2.62 2.07 12.31
CA LYS A 18 2.94 0.77 12.91
C LYS A 18 1.80 -0.23 12.82
N GLU A 19 0.61 0.25 12.47
CA GLU A 19 -0.62 -0.53 12.41
C GLU A 19 -1.40 -0.18 11.14
N LEU A 20 -2.20 -1.14 10.69
CA LEU A 20 -3.15 -1.02 9.60
C LEU A 20 -4.44 -1.74 10.00
N ALA A 21 -5.56 -1.03 9.98
CA ALA A 21 -6.87 -1.51 10.43
C ALA A 21 -6.84 -2.10 11.86
N GLY A 22 -6.04 -1.51 12.75
CA GLY A 22 -5.85 -1.96 14.14
C GLY A 22 -5.01 -3.23 14.31
N ASN A 23 -4.28 -3.63 13.26
CA ASN A 23 -3.38 -4.79 13.29
C ASN A 23 -1.93 -4.32 13.08
N PRO A 24 -0.94 -4.84 13.83
CA PRO A 24 0.46 -4.51 13.61
C PRO A 24 0.91 -4.81 12.17
N ILE A 25 1.63 -3.86 11.58
CA ILE A 25 2.26 -4.05 10.27
C ILE A 25 3.40 -5.05 10.42
N THR A 26 3.38 -6.10 9.60
CA THR A 26 4.43 -7.12 9.56
C THR A 26 5.45 -6.83 8.47
N ASP A 27 5.01 -6.27 7.34
CA ASP A 27 5.85 -6.05 6.17
C ASP A 27 5.47 -4.77 5.42
N ILE A 28 6.50 -4.09 4.91
CA ILE A 28 6.39 -2.92 4.04
C ILE A 28 7.33 -3.17 2.86
N LEU A 29 6.76 -3.40 1.68
CA LEU A 29 7.47 -3.92 0.53
C LEU A 29 7.36 -2.96 -0.66
N THR A 30 8.50 -2.61 -1.23
CA THR A 30 8.60 -1.89 -2.53
C THR A 30 9.16 -2.80 -3.64
N HIS A 31 9.68 -3.96 -3.25
CA HIS A 31 10.19 -5.01 -4.13
C HIS A 31 9.52 -6.34 -3.78
N ALA A 32 9.33 -7.19 -4.79
CA ALA A 32 8.71 -8.49 -4.62
C ALA A 32 9.69 -9.48 -3.96
N PRO A 33 9.31 -10.18 -2.88
CA PRO A 33 10.24 -11.04 -2.14
C PRO A 33 10.69 -12.27 -2.91
N GLY A 34 9.91 -12.73 -3.89
CA GLY A 34 10.24 -13.93 -4.67
C GLY A 34 11.35 -13.76 -5.70
N ASN A 35 11.57 -12.54 -6.21
CA ASN A 35 12.54 -12.28 -7.28
C ASN A 35 13.29 -10.94 -7.16
N GLY A 36 13.04 -10.16 -6.12
CA GLY A 36 13.67 -8.85 -5.91
C GLY A 36 13.25 -7.76 -6.90
N ALA A 37 12.30 -8.02 -7.82
CA ALA A 37 11.88 -7.02 -8.79
C ALA A 37 11.08 -5.90 -8.11
N ALA A 38 11.27 -4.65 -8.56
CA ALA A 38 10.50 -3.52 -8.05
C ALA A 38 9.00 -3.69 -8.37
N ILE A 39 8.15 -3.48 -7.36
CA ILE A 39 6.68 -3.53 -7.53
C ILE A 39 6.20 -2.33 -8.37
N GLY A 40 6.97 -1.23 -8.36
CA GLY A 40 6.59 0.05 -8.93
C GLY A 40 5.45 0.69 -8.14
N GLY A 41 5.51 0.58 -6.81
CA GLY A 41 4.48 0.95 -5.86
C GLY A 41 4.83 0.44 -4.46
N LEU A 42 3.81 0.24 -3.64
CA LEU A 42 3.93 -0.17 -2.24
C LEU A 42 3.02 -1.36 -1.96
N LYS A 43 3.45 -2.29 -1.10
CA LYS A 43 2.60 -3.27 -0.42
C LYS A 43 2.83 -3.18 1.08
N VAL A 44 1.76 -3.14 1.86
CA VAL A 44 1.81 -3.19 3.32
C VAL A 44 0.96 -4.37 3.78
N ALA A 45 1.51 -5.19 4.68
CA ALA A 45 0.86 -6.40 5.18
C ALA A 45 0.78 -6.42 6.70
N THR A 46 -0.26 -7.12 7.17
CA THR A 46 -0.49 -7.51 8.56
C THR A 46 -0.82 -9.00 8.58
N SER A 47 -1.00 -9.59 9.77
CA SER A 47 -1.47 -10.97 9.91
C SER A 47 -2.88 -11.21 9.34
N ASN A 48 -3.73 -10.17 9.27
CA ASN A 48 -5.17 -10.29 8.98
C ASN A 48 -5.62 -9.59 7.69
N GLY A 49 -4.67 -9.07 6.91
CA GLY A 49 -4.96 -8.39 5.67
C GLY A 49 -3.77 -7.60 5.13
N TRP A 50 -3.91 -7.10 3.91
CA TRP A 50 -2.88 -6.34 3.23
C TRP A 50 -3.49 -5.38 2.22
N PHE A 51 -2.74 -4.34 1.85
CA PHE A 51 -3.01 -3.58 0.62
C PHE A 51 -1.77 -3.45 -0.25
N ALA A 52 -1.98 -3.21 -1.54
CA ALA A 52 -0.96 -2.80 -2.48
C ALA A 52 -1.45 -1.61 -3.31
N ALA A 53 -0.61 -0.58 -3.43
CA ALA A 53 -0.87 0.62 -4.20
C ALA A 53 0.09 0.71 -5.39
N ARG A 54 -0.46 0.88 -6.59
CA ARG A 54 0.33 1.01 -7.84
C ARG A 54 -0.28 2.06 -8.76
N PRO A 55 0.52 2.82 -9.51
CA PRO A 55 -0.02 3.79 -10.45
C PRO A 55 -0.67 3.07 -11.64
N SER A 56 -1.76 3.63 -12.17
CA SER A 56 -2.36 3.14 -13.41
C SER A 56 -1.36 3.29 -14.56
N GLY A 57 -1.31 2.29 -15.45
CA GLY A 57 -0.48 2.33 -16.65
C GLY A 57 -0.94 3.39 -17.64
N THR A 58 -2.25 3.57 -17.74
CA THR A 58 -2.95 4.31 -18.80
C THR A 58 -3.53 5.66 -18.36
N GLU A 59 -3.91 5.77 -17.09
CA GLU A 59 -4.63 6.94 -16.56
C GLU A 59 -3.80 7.65 -15.48
N ASP A 60 -4.15 8.91 -15.17
CA ASP A 60 -3.52 9.67 -14.07
C ASP A 60 -4.19 9.40 -12.73
N ILE A 61 -4.29 8.12 -12.40
CA ILE A 61 -4.82 7.61 -11.13
C ILE A 61 -3.87 6.55 -10.58
N TYR A 62 -4.05 6.18 -9.31
CA TYR A 62 -3.47 4.96 -8.76
C TYR A 62 -4.57 3.98 -8.35
N LYS A 63 -4.19 2.71 -8.19
CA LYS A 63 -5.08 1.62 -7.83
C LYS A 63 -4.63 1.04 -6.50
N ILE A 64 -5.58 0.85 -5.58
CA ILE A 64 -5.41 0.09 -4.36
C ILE A 64 -6.05 -1.27 -4.54
N TYR A 65 -5.27 -2.31 -4.29
CA TYR A 65 -5.74 -3.68 -4.12
C TYR A 65 -5.70 -3.96 -2.63
N ALA A 66 -6.74 -4.57 -2.08
CA ALA A 66 -6.85 -4.82 -0.66
C ALA A 66 -7.55 -6.15 -0.41
N GLU A 67 -7.12 -6.85 0.63
CA GLU A 67 -7.72 -8.09 1.07
C GLU A 67 -7.74 -8.14 2.59
N SER A 68 -8.80 -8.74 3.14
CA SER A 68 -8.93 -8.97 4.58
C SER A 68 -9.43 -10.38 4.85
N PHE A 69 -8.85 -10.99 5.88
CA PHE A 69 -9.26 -12.28 6.42
C PHE A 69 -10.32 -12.17 7.54
N LEU A 70 -10.70 -10.94 7.92
CA LEU A 70 -11.68 -10.65 8.98
C LEU A 70 -13.02 -10.15 8.45
N GLY A 71 -13.21 -10.17 7.12
CA GLY A 71 -14.48 -9.83 6.47
C GLY A 71 -14.60 -8.37 6.02
N LYS A 72 -15.82 -8.01 5.60
CA LYS A 72 -16.08 -6.78 4.83
C LYS A 72 -15.81 -5.49 5.61
N ASP A 73 -16.20 -5.42 6.87
CA ASP A 73 -16.03 -4.20 7.67
C ASP A 73 -14.54 -3.92 7.94
N HIS A 74 -13.75 -4.98 8.15
CA HIS A 74 -12.31 -4.84 8.25
C HIS A 74 -11.69 -4.44 6.90
N LEU A 75 -12.14 -5.03 5.78
CA LEU A 75 -11.68 -4.63 4.46
C LEU A 75 -11.95 -3.13 4.18
N GLN A 76 -13.11 -2.60 4.55
CA GLN A 76 -13.43 -1.18 4.37
C GLN A 76 -12.49 -0.28 5.17
N ARG A 77 -12.21 -0.62 6.44
CA ARG A 77 -11.22 0.09 7.26
C ARG A 77 -9.82 0.04 6.62
N LEU A 78 -9.43 -1.14 6.13
CA LEU A 78 -8.15 -1.34 5.48
C LEU A 78 -8.00 -0.48 4.22
N ILE A 79 -9.04 -0.37 3.39
CA ILE A 79 -9.03 0.49 2.19
C ILE A 79 -8.92 1.96 2.58
N ALA A 80 -9.69 2.42 3.58
CA ALA A 80 -9.66 3.81 4.03
C ALA A 80 -8.30 4.22 4.60
N GLU A 81 -7.68 3.37 5.42
CA GLU A 81 -6.35 3.61 5.95
C GLU A 81 -5.27 3.50 4.87
N ALA A 82 -5.39 2.56 3.93
CA ALA A 82 -4.48 2.44 2.79
C ALA A 82 -4.45 3.74 1.96
N GLN A 83 -5.60 4.32 1.68
CA GLN A 83 -5.72 5.60 1.00
C GLN A 83 -4.97 6.71 1.77
N THR A 84 -5.18 6.79 3.08
CA THR A 84 -4.48 7.76 3.95
C THR A 84 -2.97 7.59 3.94
N VAL A 85 -2.49 6.34 3.99
CA VAL A 85 -1.07 6.01 3.93
C VAL A 85 -0.46 6.44 2.59
N VAL A 86 -1.13 6.12 1.48
CA VAL A 86 -0.65 6.49 0.13
C VAL A 86 -0.64 8.00 -0.04
N ASP A 87 -1.71 8.70 0.34
CA ASP A 87 -1.80 10.15 0.19
C ASP A 87 -0.74 10.87 1.04
N GLY A 88 -0.51 10.42 2.27
CA GLY A 88 0.55 10.93 3.13
C GLY A 88 1.96 10.71 2.58
N ALA A 89 2.18 9.60 1.87
CA ALA A 89 3.47 9.31 1.24
C ALA A 89 3.68 10.06 -0.10
N LEU A 90 2.61 10.60 -0.69
CA LEU A 90 2.65 11.37 -1.94
C LEU A 90 2.70 12.89 -1.74
N ALA A 91 2.40 13.38 -0.53
CA ALA A 91 2.62 14.77 -0.13
C ALA A 91 4.10 15.13 -0.25
#